data_AF-A0A224XPF1-F1
#
_entry.id   AF-A0A224XPF1-F1
#
_cell.length_a   1.000
_cell.length_b   1.000
_cell.length_c   1.000
_cell.angle_alpha   90.00
_cell.angle_beta   90.00
_cell.angle_gamma   90.00
#
_symmetry.space_group_name_H-M   'P 1'
#
loop_
_entity.id
_entity.type
_entity.pdbx_description
1 polymer ?
#
loop_
_entity_poly.entity_id
_entity_poly.type
_entity_poly.pdbx_seq_one_letter_code
_entity_poly.pdbx_strand_id
1 'polypeptide(L)'
;FIRTNRCDFSLGEEEFLEEHLAMALPIHSPYLKIINSRIYEMHKVGLIQKWLVDYLPKRDKCWDAKLSGESNTHTVNMDDMQGSFFLLFLGVTLGIMLIIAEYLYHKWKTTQEKHVIQPYVS
;
A
#
# COMPACT_ATOMS: atom_id res chain seq x y z
N PHE A 1 -11.88 -16.15 7.20
CA PHE A 1 -11.23 -17.21 6.39
C PHE A 1 -11.92 -18.58 6.44
N ILE A 2 -11.96 -19.31 7.58
CA ILE A 2 -12.43 -20.73 7.64
C ILE A 2 -13.82 -20.99 7.03
N ARG A 3 -14.73 -20.02 7.05
CA ARG A 3 -16.06 -20.14 6.41
C ARG A 3 -16.23 -19.37 5.10
N THR A 4 -15.50 -18.27 4.92
CA THR A 4 -15.74 -17.29 3.84
C THR A 4 -14.62 -17.23 2.80
N ASN A 5 -13.48 -17.91 3.03
CA ASN A 5 -12.25 -17.83 2.24
C ASN A 5 -11.73 -16.40 1.97
N ARG A 6 -12.19 -15.41 2.76
CA ARG A 6 -11.75 -14.02 2.69
C ARG A 6 -10.95 -13.62 3.93
N CYS A 7 -10.02 -12.70 3.72
CA CYS A 7 -9.15 -12.09 4.74
C CYS A 7 -9.65 -10.67 5.02
N ASP A 8 -10.81 -10.56 5.68
CA ASP A 8 -11.49 -9.28 5.88
C ASP A 8 -10.92 -8.49 7.08
N PHE A 9 -10.08 -9.12 7.90
CA PHE A 9 -9.46 -8.51 9.08
C PHE A 9 -7.94 -8.52 8.93
N SER A 10 -7.33 -7.37 9.16
CA SER A 10 -5.88 -7.19 9.28
C SER A 10 -5.55 -6.63 10.66
N LEU A 11 -4.48 -7.13 11.27
CA LEU A 11 -3.90 -6.51 12.46
C LEU A 11 -3.11 -5.25 12.06
N GLY A 12 -2.82 -4.34 12.97
CA GLY A 12 -1.79 -3.31 12.74
C GLY A 12 -0.40 -3.95 12.60
N GLU A 13 0.57 -3.24 12.05
CA GLU A 13 1.99 -3.65 12.14
C GLU A 13 2.61 -3.17 13.45
N GLU A 14 2.16 -2.02 13.94
CA GLU A 14 2.65 -1.42 15.18
C GLU A 14 1.85 -1.92 16.39
N GLU A 15 2.56 -2.50 17.35
CA GLU A 15 2.04 -2.80 18.70
C GLU A 15 2.27 -1.57 19.58
N PHE A 16 1.22 -0.78 19.82
CA PHE A 16 1.33 0.46 20.58
C PHE A 16 1.27 0.26 22.11
N LEU A 17 0.88 -0.93 22.59
CA LEU A 17 0.66 -1.21 24.00
C LEU A 17 1.05 -2.65 24.35
N GLU A 18 2.02 -2.81 25.25
CA GLU A 18 2.39 -4.11 25.81
C GLU A 18 1.44 -4.49 26.96
N GLU A 19 0.35 -5.17 26.62
CA GLU A 19 -0.58 -5.71 27.62
C GLU A 19 -0.05 -7.01 28.23
N HIS A 20 0.02 -7.04 29.56
CA HIS A 20 0.44 -8.23 30.31
C HIS A 20 -0.79 -8.94 30.88
N LEU A 21 -1.00 -10.20 30.50
CA LEU A 21 -2.08 -11.02 31.04
C LEU A 21 -1.67 -11.63 32.39
N ALA A 22 -2.51 -11.48 33.41
CA ALA A 22 -2.30 -12.06 34.73
C ALA A 22 -3.55 -12.82 35.23
N MET A 23 -3.34 -13.82 36.09
CA MET A 23 -4.43 -14.53 36.76
C MET A 23 -4.88 -13.75 37.99
N ALA A 24 -6.18 -13.42 38.07
CA ALA A 24 -6.76 -12.77 39.23
C ALA A 24 -7.11 -13.80 40.33
N LEU A 25 -6.75 -13.49 41.58
CA LEU A 25 -7.09 -14.31 42.75
C LEU A 25 -7.70 -13.43 43.86
N PRO A 26 -8.50 -14.02 44.77
CA PRO A 26 -8.98 -13.32 45.95
C PRO A 26 -7.84 -12.76 46.80
N ILE A 27 -8.07 -11.58 47.37
CA ILE A 27 -7.13 -10.88 48.25
C ILE A 27 -6.86 -11.78 49.47
N HIS A 28 -5.59 -11.97 49.81
CA HIS A 28 -5.10 -12.86 50.88
C HIS A 28 -5.28 -14.37 50.63
N SER A 29 -5.43 -14.81 49.37
CA SER A 29 -5.41 -16.25 49.09
C SER A 29 -4.05 -16.88 49.42
N PRO A 30 -3.99 -18.00 50.17
CA PRO A 30 -2.73 -18.69 50.48
C PRO A 30 -2.09 -19.31 49.23
N TYR A 31 -2.88 -19.50 48.17
CA TYR A 31 -2.46 -20.08 46.90
C TYR A 31 -1.68 -19.11 46.00
N LEU A 32 -1.74 -17.81 46.25
CA LEU A 32 -1.07 -16.80 45.43
C LEU A 32 0.42 -17.09 45.26
N LYS A 33 1.11 -17.42 46.36
CA LYS A 33 2.55 -17.72 46.35
C LYS A 33 2.88 -18.97 45.54
N ILE A 34 2.06 -20.01 45.67
CA ILE A 34 2.26 -21.30 45.00
C ILE A 34 2.03 -21.13 43.50
N ILE A 35 0.93 -20.51 43.11
CA ILE A 35 0.56 -20.30 41.71
C ILE A 35 1.59 -19.40 41.02
N ASN A 36 1.98 -18.29 41.64
CA ASN A 36 2.98 -17.39 41.06
C ASN A 36 4.32 -18.10 40.83
N SER A 37 4.77 -18.91 41.78
CA SER A 37 5.99 -19.71 41.63
C SER A 37 5.89 -20.72 40.49
N ARG A 38 4.76 -21.41 40.35
CA ARG A 38 4.56 -22.38 39.25
C ARG A 38 4.49 -21.71 37.89
N ILE A 39 3.79 -20.59 37.77
CA ILE A 39 3.72 -19.81 36.52
C ILE A 39 5.12 -19.32 36.14
N TYR A 40 5.91 -18.82 37.09
CA TYR A 40 7.27 -18.38 36.85
C TYR A 40 8.17 -19.50 36.30
N GLU A 41 8.09 -20.70 36.88
CA GLU A 41 8.84 -21.86 36.38
C GLU A 41 8.34 -22.32 35.00
N MET A 42 7.02 -22.31 34.76
CA MET A 42 6.44 -22.61 33.44
C MET A 42 6.91 -21.63 32.36
N HIS A 43 7.08 -20.35 32.72
CA HIS A 43 7.62 -19.33 31.81
C HIS A 43 9.09 -19.57 31.51
N LYS A 44 9.92 -19.88 32.52
CA LYS A 44 11.35 -20.18 32.34
C LYS A 44 11.61 -21.36 31.41
N VAL A 45 10.84 -22.43 31.55
CA VAL A 45 11.01 -23.63 30.69
C VAL A 45 10.38 -23.45 29.30
N GLY A 46 9.75 -22.30 29.02
CA GLY A 46 9.11 -22.01 27.73
C GLY A 46 7.81 -22.77 27.48
N LEU A 47 7.17 -23.32 28.52
CA LEU A 47 5.95 -24.12 28.36
C LEU A 47 4.78 -23.26 27.85
N ILE A 48 4.72 -22.01 28.33
CA ILE A 48 3.72 -21.03 27.90
C ILE A 48 3.87 -20.72 26.40
N GLN A 49 5.10 -20.52 25.93
CA GLN A 49 5.36 -20.27 24.51
C GLN A 49 4.97 -21.46 23.65
N LYS A 50 5.27 -22.68 24.10
CA LYS A 50 4.87 -23.91 23.41
C LYS A 50 3.36 -24.04 23.33
N TRP A 51 2.64 -23.79 24.43
CA TRP A 51 1.18 -23.81 24.43
C TRP A 51 0.59 -22.76 23.50
N LEU A 52 1.15 -21.55 23.50
CA LEU A 52 0.72 -20.48 22.60
C LEU A 52 0.80 -20.93 21.15
N VAL A 53 1.92 -21.54 20.73
CA VAL A 53 2.10 -22.06 19.37
C VAL A 53 1.21 -23.26 19.05
N ASP A 54 1.01 -24.16 20.02
CA ASP A 54 0.23 -25.39 19.83
C ASP A 54 -1.29 -25.10 19.75
N TYR A 55 -1.79 -24.08 20.47
CA TYR A 55 -3.21 -23.72 20.52
C TYR A 55 -3.61 -22.57 19.58
N LEU A 56 -2.69 -21.68 19.21
CA LEU A 56 -3.00 -20.69 18.19
C LEU A 56 -3.18 -21.39 16.84
N PRO A 57 -4.18 -20.98 16.03
CA PRO A 57 -4.32 -21.50 14.69
C PRO A 57 -3.02 -21.26 13.92
N LYS A 58 -2.56 -22.28 13.20
CA LYS A 58 -1.37 -22.19 12.36
C LYS A 58 -1.55 -20.99 11.40
N ARG A 59 -0.45 -20.30 11.10
CA ARG A 59 -0.44 -19.13 10.20
C ARG A 59 -1.12 -19.51 8.87
N ASP A 60 -2.36 -19.08 8.72
CA ASP A 60 -3.17 -19.33 7.52
C ASP A 60 -2.69 -18.42 6.37
N LYS A 61 -3.21 -18.64 5.15
CA LYS A 61 -2.95 -17.79 3.97
C LYS A 61 -3.18 -16.30 4.22
N CYS A 62 -4.06 -15.94 5.15
CA CYS A 62 -4.30 -14.53 5.54
C CYS A 62 -3.19 -13.93 6.40
N TRP A 63 -2.43 -14.75 7.11
CA TRP A 63 -1.26 -14.28 7.85
C TRP A 63 -0.10 -13.99 6.90
N ASP A 64 0.07 -14.84 5.89
CA ASP A 64 1.11 -14.66 4.87
C ASP A 64 0.77 -13.51 3.91
N ALA A 65 -0.51 -13.20 3.67
CA ALA A 65 -0.92 -12.04 2.87
C ALA A 65 -0.36 -10.69 3.39
N LYS A 66 -0.05 -10.59 4.69
CA LYS A 66 0.63 -9.44 5.28
C LYS A 66 2.14 -9.43 5.04
N LEU A 67 2.78 -10.60 4.93
CA LEU A 67 4.22 -10.74 4.71
C LEU A 67 4.57 -10.86 3.21
N SER A 68 3.62 -11.31 2.40
CA SER A 68 3.63 -11.28 0.94
C SER A 68 3.14 -9.93 0.40
N GLY A 69 3.43 -8.85 1.12
CA GLY A 69 3.57 -7.54 0.48
C GLY A 69 4.82 -7.47 -0.39
N GLU A 70 5.75 -8.44 -0.29
CA GLU A 70 7.08 -8.31 -0.87
C GLU A 70 7.73 -9.61 -1.35
N SER A 71 7.00 -10.58 -1.92
CA SER A 71 7.66 -11.55 -2.80
C SER A 71 6.70 -12.35 -3.68
N ASN A 72 7.00 -12.33 -4.98
CA ASN A 72 6.47 -13.15 -6.09
C ASN A 72 5.50 -12.48 -7.06
N THR A 73 5.79 -11.24 -7.47
CA THR A 73 5.79 -10.87 -8.89
C THR A 73 6.54 -9.56 -9.06
N HIS A 74 7.84 -9.64 -9.36
CA HIS A 74 8.49 -8.56 -10.13
C HIS A 74 7.98 -8.64 -11.58
N THR A 75 6.67 -8.48 -11.76
CA THR A 75 6.12 -7.97 -13.01
C THR A 75 6.06 -6.48 -12.77
N VAL A 76 7.03 -5.76 -13.33
CA VAL A 76 7.13 -4.30 -13.30
C VAL A 76 5.71 -3.74 -13.46
N ASN A 77 5.11 -3.31 -12.35
CA ASN A 77 3.69 -3.00 -12.34
C ASN A 77 3.53 -1.69 -13.11
N MET A 78 2.63 -1.66 -14.09
CA MET A 78 2.46 -0.49 -14.95
C MET A 78 1.95 0.75 -14.17
N ASP A 79 1.47 0.56 -12.93
CA ASP A 79 1.10 1.65 -12.02
C ASP A 79 2.28 2.52 -11.60
N ASP A 80 3.45 1.93 -11.33
CA ASP A 80 4.61 2.70 -10.84
C ASP A 80 5.26 3.55 -11.95
N MET A 81 5.08 3.16 -13.22
CA MET A 81 5.56 3.91 -14.40
C MET A 81 4.50 4.85 -15.00
N GLN A 82 3.29 4.90 -14.43
CA GLN A 82 2.17 5.69 -14.95
C GLN A 82 2.50 7.19 -15.01
N GLY A 83 3.24 7.70 -14.02
CA GLY A 83 3.67 9.10 -13.98
C GLY A 83 4.51 9.50 -15.19
N SER A 84 5.43 8.64 -15.62
CA SER A 84 6.28 8.91 -16.78
C SER A 84 5.50 8.91 -18.10
N PHE A 85 4.52 8.02 -18.26
CA PHE A 85 3.66 8.00 -19.44
C PHE A 85 2.80 9.26 -19.55
N PHE A 86 2.29 9.78 -18.43
CA PHE A 86 1.48 10.99 -18.42
C PHE A 86 2.30 12.24 -18.80
N LEU A 87 3.54 12.34 -18.30
CA LEU A 87 4.46 13.40 -18.65
C LEU A 87 4.85 13.37 -20.13
N LEU A 88 5.13 12.18 -20.68
CA LEU A 88 5.41 12.02 -22.11
C LEU A 88 4.22 12.45 -22.98
N PHE A 89 3.00 12.04 -22.61
CA PHE A 89 1.79 12.42 -23.33
C PHE A 89 1.54 13.94 -23.30
N LEU A 90 1.70 14.57 -22.14
CA LEU A 90 1.61 16.03 -22.02
C LEU A 90 2.68 16.76 -22.84
N GLY A 91 3.93 16.30 -22.82
CA GLY A 91 5.01 16.88 -23.61
C GLY A 91 4.73 16.83 -25.11
N VAL A 92 4.31 15.67 -25.62
CA VAL A 92 4.00 15.48 -27.04
C VAL A 92 2.79 16.31 -27.47
N THR A 93 1.73 16.33 -26.67
CA THR A 93 0.52 17.11 -26.98
C THR A 93 0.76 18.61 -26.98
N LEU A 94 1.51 19.14 -26.02
CA LEU A 94 1.91 20.55 -25.99
C LEU A 94 2.79 20.91 -27.19
N GLY A 95 3.76 20.06 -27.54
CA GLY A 95 4.60 20.26 -28.71
C GLY A 95 3.80 20.31 -30.02
N ILE A 96 2.87 19.37 -30.21
CA ILE A 96 1.98 19.35 -31.37
C ILE A 96 1.09 20.60 -31.41
N MET A 97 0.53 21.02 -30.28
CA MET A 97 -0.31 22.22 -30.19
C MET A 97 0.45 23.49 -30.56
N LEU A 98 1.71 23.63 -30.14
CA LEU A 98 2.55 24.77 -30.52
C LEU A 98 2.84 24.80 -32.02
N ILE A 99 3.19 23.67 -32.62
CA ILE A 99 3.46 23.58 -34.06
C ILE A 99 2.19 23.92 -34.87
N ILE A 100 1.04 23.41 -34.45
CA ILE A 100 -0.25 23.73 -35.09
C ILE A 100 -0.56 25.22 -34.95
N ALA A 101 -0.34 25.81 -33.76
CA ALA A 101 -0.57 27.24 -33.53
C ALA A 101 0.32 28.11 -34.42
N GLU A 102 1.62 27.78 -34.55
CA GLU A 102 2.54 28.48 -35.45
C GLU A 102 2.10 28.35 -36.91
N TYR A 103 1.70 27.16 -37.34
CA TYR A 103 1.23 26.93 -38.71
C TYR A 103 -0.04 27.72 -39.02
N LEU A 104 -1.02 27.72 -38.10
CA LEU A 104 -2.26 28.49 -38.24
C LEU A 104 -1.97 30.00 -38.26
N TYR A 105 -1.10 30.47 -37.37
CA TYR A 105 -0.71 31.88 -37.32
C TYR A 105 0.00 32.31 -38.60
N HIS A 106 0.95 31.53 -39.09
CA HIS A 106 1.64 31.79 -40.35
C HIS A 106 0.67 31.79 -41.53
N LYS A 107 -0.24 30.80 -41.62
CA LYS A 107 -1.23 30.72 -42.69
C LYS A 107 -2.22 31.89 -42.65
N TRP A 108 -2.67 32.30 -41.46
CA TRP A 108 -3.51 33.48 -41.28
C TRP A 108 -2.78 34.75 -41.70
N LYS A 109 -1.54 34.94 -41.27
CA LYS A 109 -0.71 36.07 -41.66
C LYS A 109 -0.48 36.13 -43.18
N THR A 110 -0.10 35.03 -43.82
CA THR A 110 0.06 34.96 -45.28
C THR A 110 -1.27 35.20 -46.01
N THR A 111 -2.40 34.77 -45.47
CA THR A 111 -3.72 35.02 -46.07
C THR A 111 -4.11 36.49 -45.96
N GLN A 112 -3.83 37.14 -44.82
CA GLN A 112 -4.02 38.58 -44.63
C GLN A 112 -3.09 39.39 -45.55
N GLU A 113 -1.82 39.02 -45.66
CA GLU A 113 -0.87 39.66 -46.59
C GLU A 113 -1.32 39.51 -48.06
N LYS A 114 -1.85 38.35 -48.46
CA LYS A 114 -2.42 38.14 -49.80
C LYS A 114 -3.72 38.92 -50.04
N HIS A 115 -4.52 39.17 -49.01
CA HIS A 115 -5.74 39.98 -49.12
C HIS A 115 -5.44 41.49 -49.17
N VAL A 116 -4.31 41.94 -48.60
CA VAL A 116 -3.85 43.33 -48.66
C VAL A 116 -3.12 43.65 -49.97
N ILE A 117 -2.50 42.66 -50.63
CA ILE A 117 -1.91 42.81 -51.97
C ILE A 117 -2.93 42.37 -53.03
N GLN A 118 -4.06 43.06 -53.12
CA GLN A 118 -4.77 43.15 -54.40
C GLN A 118 -4.12 44.30 -55.19
N PRO A 119 -3.42 44.03 -56.30
CA PRO A 119 -2.99 45.11 -57.17
C PRO A 119 -4.25 45.67 -57.83
N TYR A 120 -4.57 46.92 -57.50
CA TYR A 120 -5.43 47.76 -58.31
C TYR A 120 -4.77 47.88 -59.69
N VAL A 121 -5.17 47.02 -60.63
CA VAL A 121 -4.86 47.18 -62.04
C VAL A 121 -6.14 47.61 -62.77
N SER A 122 -5.97 48.70 -63.51
CA SER A 122 -6.91 49.57 -64.25
C SER A 122 -8.31 49.06 -64.55
#